data_AF-A0A2V5PRN1-F1
#
_entry.id   AF-A0A2V5PRN1-F1
#
_cell.length_a   1.000
_cell.length_b   1.000
_cell.length_c   1.000
_cell.angle_alpha   90.00
_cell.angle_beta   90.00
_cell.angle_gamma   90.00
#
_symmetry.space_group_name_H-M   'P 1'
#
loop_
_entity.id
_entity.type
_entity.pdbx_description
1 polymer ?
#
loop_
_entity_poly.entity_id
_entity_poly.type
_entity_poly.pdbx_seq_one_letter_code
_entity_poly.pdbx_strand_id
1 'polypeptide(L)'
;MRIIRWSSPILLTLLAFSSVTAEEKPHVTSAQVTRAIQELEKLAQKQIQENALPGLAIAVVFQDKAVYAKGFGVRDTSAKSPVDADTVFQLASLSKPIGSTVIAELVGEGKITWDSKLSVLDPTFAMFDPWVTREIAIRDMYAHRSGLPEHAGDLLEDLGFTRAEILHRLRYQHPASSFRSHYAYTNFGMTEGAIAAAKAYNVEWENASEQKLYRPLGMSSTSSR
;
A
#
# COMPACT_ATOMS: atom_id res chain seq x y z
N MET A 1 60.20 6.30 62.80
CA MET A 1 61.01 6.32 61.57
C MET A 1 60.11 6.80 60.42
N ARG A 2 60.63 7.78 59.67
CA ARG A 2 60.09 8.61 58.58
C ARG A 2 58.78 8.25 57.84
N ILE A 3 57.97 9.31 57.73
CA ILE A 3 56.87 9.67 56.82
C ILE A 3 57.19 9.36 55.36
N ILE A 4 56.22 8.85 54.57
CA ILE A 4 55.96 9.33 53.19
C ILE A 4 54.45 9.31 52.94
N ARG A 5 53.83 10.50 52.84
CA ARG A 5 52.48 10.70 52.29
C ARG A 5 52.62 10.98 50.80
N TRP A 6 51.94 10.20 49.96
CA TRP A 6 51.78 10.50 48.53
C TRP A 6 50.40 11.13 48.34
N SER A 7 50.36 12.43 48.09
CA SER A 7 49.16 13.13 47.61
C SER A 7 49.33 13.41 46.13
N SER A 8 48.77 12.54 45.28
CA SER A 8 48.63 12.82 43.85
C SER A 8 47.43 13.76 43.65
N PRO A 9 47.59 14.94 43.03
CA PRO A 9 46.45 15.75 42.64
C PRO A 9 45.75 15.08 41.45
N ILE A 10 44.48 14.73 41.61
CA ILE A 10 43.62 14.29 40.52
C ILE A 10 43.32 15.53 39.67
N LEU A 11 43.90 15.60 38.48
CA LEU A 11 43.58 16.62 37.48
C LEU A 11 42.21 16.26 36.87
N LEU A 12 41.15 16.96 37.30
CA LEU A 12 39.83 16.85 36.69
C LEU A 12 39.85 17.60 35.35
N THR A 13 40.03 16.88 34.25
CA THR A 13 39.83 17.40 32.90
C THR A 13 38.32 17.57 32.68
N LEU A 14 37.83 18.80 32.71
CA LEU A 14 36.47 19.15 32.28
C LEU A 14 36.37 18.94 30.76
N LEU A 15 35.84 17.78 30.36
CA LEU A 15 35.38 17.54 28.99
C LEU A 15 34.15 18.41 28.75
N ALA A 16 34.34 19.50 28.01
CA ALA A 16 33.24 20.28 27.47
C ALA A 16 32.49 19.42 26.44
N PHE A 17 31.30 18.94 26.79
CA PHE A 17 30.36 18.38 25.84
C PHE A 17 29.81 19.53 24.99
N SER A 18 30.35 19.71 23.79
CA SER A 18 29.67 20.49 22.76
C SER A 18 28.38 19.78 22.40
N SER A 19 27.25 20.29 22.89
CA SER A 19 25.93 19.88 22.43
C SER A 19 25.84 20.18 20.94
N VAL A 20 25.95 19.14 20.12
CA VAL A 20 25.51 19.20 18.73
C VAL A 20 24.00 19.38 18.78
N THR A 21 23.54 20.62 18.61
CA THR A 21 22.13 20.88 18.31
C THR A 21 21.85 20.21 16.97
N ALA A 22 21.03 19.16 16.97
CA ALA A 22 20.51 18.62 15.73
C ALA A 22 19.81 19.78 15.00
N GLU A 23 20.36 20.18 13.86
CA GLU A 23 19.76 21.21 13.03
C GLU A 23 18.39 20.70 12.57
N GLU A 24 17.33 21.28 13.12
CA GLU A 24 15.96 20.92 12.79
C GLU A 24 15.78 21.19 11.29
N LYS A 25 15.51 20.13 10.51
CA LYS A 25 15.32 20.26 9.06
C LYS A 25 14.25 21.34 8.84
N PRO A 26 14.49 22.34 7.97
CA PRO A 26 13.55 23.44 7.80
C PRO A 26 12.17 22.88 7.42
N HIS A 27 11.17 23.18 8.25
CA HIS A 27 9.80 22.76 7.99
C HIS A 27 9.32 23.40 6.69
N VAL A 28 8.73 22.60 5.81
CA VAL A 28 8.08 23.09 4.59
C VAL A 28 7.02 24.11 5.01
N THR A 29 7.15 25.33 4.51
CA THR A 29 6.22 26.43 4.81
C THR A 29 5.04 26.44 3.85
N SER A 30 3.90 26.99 4.27
CA SER A 30 2.73 27.18 3.39
C SER A 30 3.09 27.95 2.11
N ALA A 31 3.97 28.94 2.21
CA ALA A 31 4.43 29.70 1.04
C ALA A 31 5.21 28.83 0.03
N GLN A 32 6.03 27.89 0.51
CA GLN A 32 6.70 26.92 -0.36
C GLN A 32 5.69 25.96 -1.00
N VAL A 33 4.69 25.50 -0.25
CA VAL A 33 3.61 24.64 -0.79
C VAL A 33 2.82 25.37 -1.88
N THR A 34 2.44 26.63 -1.66
CA THR A 34 1.75 27.44 -2.67
C THR A 34 2.59 27.59 -3.94
N ARG A 35 3.89 27.86 -3.82
CA ARG A 35 4.79 27.93 -4.98
C ARG A 35 4.88 26.58 -5.71
N ALA A 36 5.00 25.48 -4.98
CA ALA A 36 5.03 24.14 -5.56
C ALA A 36 3.74 23.80 -6.32
N ILE A 37 2.57 24.18 -5.77
CA ILE A 37 1.27 24.02 -6.44
C ILE A 37 1.23 24.80 -7.76
N GLN A 38 1.74 26.04 -7.79
CA GLN A 38 1.80 26.84 -9.02
C GLN A 38 2.67 26.19 -10.09
N GLU A 39 3.81 25.61 -9.71
CA GLU A 39 4.68 24.89 -10.65
C GLU A 39 4.05 23.56 -11.11
N LEU A 40 3.40 22.81 -10.20
CA LEU A 40 2.63 21.61 -10.56
C LEU A 40 1.52 21.91 -11.57
N GLU A 41 0.81 23.03 -11.40
CA GLU A 41 -0.22 23.45 -12.33
C GLU A 41 0.35 23.77 -13.72
N LYS A 42 1.49 24.48 -13.79
CA LYS A 42 2.18 24.73 -15.06
C LYS A 42 2.60 23.43 -15.74
N LEU A 43 3.16 22.48 -14.98
CA LEU A 43 3.57 21.17 -15.49
C LEU A 43 2.37 20.37 -16.01
N ALA A 44 1.27 20.34 -15.26
CA ALA A 44 0.05 19.65 -15.68
C ALA A 44 -0.51 20.24 -16.97
N GLN A 45 -0.63 21.57 -17.05
CA GLN A 45 -1.10 22.25 -18.26
C GLN A 45 -0.20 21.96 -19.47
N LYS A 46 1.12 21.97 -19.27
CA LYS A 46 2.08 21.61 -20.32
C LYS A 46 1.85 20.20 -20.85
N GLN A 47 1.66 19.21 -19.98
CA GLN A 47 1.43 17.82 -20.42
C GLN A 47 0.13 17.65 -21.22
N ILE A 48 -0.93 18.40 -20.86
CA ILE A 48 -2.16 18.41 -21.65
C ILE A 48 -1.96 19.11 -23.01
N GLN A 49 -1.26 20.25 -23.04
CA GLN A 49 -1.00 21.00 -24.28
C GLN A 49 -0.12 20.23 -25.27
N GLU A 50 0.86 19.48 -24.76
CA GLU A 50 1.74 18.62 -25.57
C GLU A 50 1.06 17.29 -25.98
N ASN A 51 -0.21 17.08 -25.63
CA ASN A 51 -0.98 15.84 -25.84
C ASN A 51 -0.30 14.59 -25.27
N ALA A 52 0.52 14.75 -24.22
CA ALA A 52 1.19 13.63 -23.57
C ALA A 52 0.22 12.79 -22.73
N LEU A 53 -0.85 13.41 -22.22
CA LEU A 53 -1.91 12.78 -21.44
C LEU A 53 -3.26 13.37 -21.85
N PRO A 54 -4.34 12.56 -21.96
CA PRO A 54 -5.68 13.09 -22.26
C PRO A 54 -6.24 13.91 -21.09
N GLY A 55 -5.97 13.50 -19.85
CA GLY A 55 -6.39 14.21 -18.64
C GLY A 55 -5.73 13.65 -17.38
N LEU A 56 -5.73 14.44 -16.30
CA LEU A 56 -5.19 14.07 -14.99
C LEU A 56 -5.85 14.90 -13.88
N ALA A 57 -5.84 14.38 -12.65
CA ALA A 57 -6.24 15.12 -11.45
C ALA A 57 -5.09 15.17 -10.44
N ILE A 58 -4.95 16.30 -9.74
CA ILE A 58 -3.93 16.54 -8.73
C ILE A 58 -4.61 16.98 -7.44
N ALA A 59 -4.25 16.33 -6.33
CA ALA A 59 -4.56 16.79 -4.99
C ALA A 59 -3.27 16.98 -4.19
N VAL A 60 -3.21 18.03 -3.37
CA VAL A 60 -2.10 18.31 -2.44
C VAL A 60 -2.66 18.43 -1.04
N VAL A 61 -2.16 17.58 -0.13
CA VAL A 61 -2.48 17.62 1.30
C VAL A 61 -1.27 18.18 2.06
N PHE A 62 -1.51 19.18 2.90
CA PHE A 62 -0.50 19.78 3.77
C PHE A 62 -1.10 20.07 5.14
N GLN A 63 -0.44 19.62 6.21
CA GLN A 63 -0.92 19.73 7.60
C GLN A 63 -2.38 19.25 7.74
N ASP A 64 -2.64 18.02 7.27
CA ASP A 64 -3.93 17.34 7.32
C ASP A 64 -5.09 18.06 6.60
N LYS A 65 -4.77 19.01 5.70
CA LYS A 65 -5.75 19.73 4.89
C LYS A 65 -5.45 19.55 3.41
N ALA A 66 -6.48 19.21 2.63
CA ALA A 66 -6.41 19.33 1.18
C ALA A 66 -6.34 20.81 0.81
N VAL A 67 -5.15 21.30 0.46
CA VAL A 67 -4.90 22.71 0.12
C VAL A 67 -5.04 22.96 -1.40
N TYR A 68 -5.14 21.90 -2.20
CA TYR A 68 -5.37 21.95 -3.63
C TYR A 68 -6.02 20.66 -4.12
N ALA A 69 -7.00 20.77 -5.01
CA ALA A 69 -7.58 19.66 -5.76
C ALA A 69 -8.09 20.19 -7.10
N LYS A 70 -7.55 19.71 -8.22
CA LYS A 70 -7.92 20.19 -9.56
C LYS A 70 -7.71 19.14 -10.64
N GLY A 71 -8.62 19.10 -11.60
CA GLY A 71 -8.52 18.32 -12.82
C GLY A 71 -8.00 19.14 -14.01
N PHE A 72 -7.38 18.44 -14.96
CA PHE A 72 -6.82 18.98 -16.19
C PHE A 72 -7.15 18.06 -17.37
N GLY A 73 -7.38 18.64 -18.54
CA GLY A 73 -7.70 17.87 -19.75
C GLY A 73 -9.10 17.26 -19.72
N VAL A 74 -9.26 16.13 -20.40
CA VAL A 74 -10.54 15.46 -20.61
C VAL A 74 -10.48 13.98 -20.18
N ARG A 75 -11.56 13.50 -19.58
CA ARG A 75 -11.71 12.08 -19.18
C ARG A 75 -12.17 11.19 -20.33
N ASP A 76 -12.67 11.80 -21.41
CA ASP A 76 -13.12 11.14 -22.62
C ASP A 76 -12.61 11.92 -23.84
N THR A 77 -11.78 11.28 -24.67
CA THR A 77 -11.16 11.92 -25.84
C THR A 77 -12.14 12.15 -26.99
N SER A 78 -13.27 11.45 -27.00
CA SER A 78 -14.38 11.62 -27.96
C SER A 78 -15.38 12.66 -27.47
N ALA A 79 -15.93 12.49 -26.27
CA ALA A 79 -16.95 13.38 -25.71
C ALA A 79 -16.37 14.71 -25.15
N LYS A 80 -15.05 14.79 -24.97
CA LYS A 80 -14.33 15.95 -24.41
C LYS A 80 -14.84 16.41 -23.04
N SER A 81 -15.39 15.49 -22.25
CA SER A 81 -15.81 15.77 -20.88
C SER A 81 -14.59 16.12 -20.03
N PRO A 82 -14.62 17.20 -19.23
CA PRO A 82 -13.47 17.62 -18.45
C PRO A 82 -13.14 16.60 -17.34
N VAL A 83 -11.86 16.53 -16.97
CA VAL A 83 -11.46 16.00 -15.67
C VAL A 83 -11.63 17.10 -14.63
N ASP A 84 -12.20 16.75 -13.48
CA ASP A 84 -12.30 17.59 -12.29
C ASP A 84 -11.75 16.87 -11.05
N ALA A 85 -11.89 17.47 -9.87
CA ALA A 85 -11.40 16.90 -8.61
C ALA A 85 -12.18 15.65 -8.16
N ASP A 86 -13.40 15.44 -8.68
CA ASP A 86 -14.30 14.34 -8.30
C ASP A 86 -14.34 13.22 -9.36
N THR A 87 -13.54 13.35 -10.42
CA THR A 87 -13.46 12.35 -11.48
C THR A 87 -12.85 11.06 -10.95
N VAL A 88 -13.60 9.96 -11.07
CA VAL A 88 -13.16 8.62 -10.62
C VAL A 88 -12.21 8.01 -11.64
N PHE A 89 -11.05 7.54 -11.15
CA PHE A 89 -10.04 6.82 -11.92
C PHE A 89 -9.85 5.40 -11.38
N GLN A 90 -9.47 4.47 -12.26
CA GLN A 90 -8.95 3.17 -11.84
C GLN A 90 -7.54 3.36 -11.26
N LEU A 91 -7.40 3.12 -9.95
CA LEU A 91 -6.15 3.37 -9.22
C LEU A 91 -5.06 2.32 -9.47
N ALA A 92 -5.38 1.24 -10.18
CA ALA A 92 -4.48 0.11 -10.43
C ALA A 92 -3.77 -0.32 -9.12
N SER A 93 -2.44 -0.39 -9.12
CA SER A 93 -1.67 -0.89 -7.98
C SER A 93 -1.65 0.04 -6.76
N LEU A 94 -2.09 1.30 -6.89
CA LEU A 94 -2.33 2.15 -5.71
C LEU A 94 -3.48 1.63 -4.84
N SER A 95 -4.27 0.67 -5.33
CA SER A 95 -5.28 -0.04 -4.55
C SER A 95 -4.68 -0.95 -3.47
N LYS A 96 -3.40 -1.37 -3.57
CA LYS A 96 -2.75 -2.27 -2.61
C LYS A 96 -2.61 -1.70 -1.20
N PRO A 97 -2.08 -0.48 -0.99
CA PRO A 97 -2.06 0.11 0.35
C PRO A 97 -3.47 0.30 0.91
N ILE A 98 -4.45 0.70 0.09
CA ILE A 98 -5.87 0.81 0.49
C ILE A 98 -6.39 -0.55 0.98
N GLY A 99 -6.21 -1.62 0.19
CA GLY A 99 -6.63 -2.96 0.58
C GLY A 99 -5.86 -3.52 1.79
N SER A 100 -4.59 -3.16 1.94
CA SER A 100 -3.79 -3.54 3.12
C SER A 100 -4.32 -2.89 4.40
N THR A 101 -4.77 -1.64 4.33
CA THR A 101 -5.44 -0.97 5.46
C THR A 101 -6.74 -1.68 5.85
N VAL A 102 -7.55 -2.10 4.87
CA VAL A 102 -8.77 -2.90 5.14
C VAL A 102 -8.42 -4.20 5.87
N ILE A 103 -7.37 -4.91 5.46
CA ILE A 103 -6.93 -6.13 6.16
C ILE A 103 -6.36 -5.84 7.55
N ALA A 104 -5.65 -4.73 7.72
CA ALA A 104 -5.16 -4.31 9.03
C ALA A 104 -6.33 -4.05 10.00
N GLU A 105 -7.41 -3.40 9.56
CA GLU A 105 -8.64 -3.23 10.35
C GLU A 105 -9.26 -4.58 10.72
N LEU A 106 -9.39 -5.51 9.76
CA LEU A 106 -9.90 -6.86 10.03
C LEU A 106 -9.00 -7.66 11.00
N VAL A 107 -7.68 -7.47 10.96
CA VAL A 107 -6.76 -8.06 11.95
C VAL A 107 -6.94 -7.40 13.33
N GLY A 108 -7.13 -6.08 13.36
CA GLY A 108 -7.36 -5.31 14.59
C GLY A 108 -8.61 -5.73 15.37
N GLU A 109 -9.62 -6.25 14.69
CA GLU A 109 -10.84 -6.82 15.30
C GLU A 109 -10.61 -8.16 16.03
N GLY A 110 -9.46 -8.81 15.81
CA GLY A 110 -9.00 -9.94 16.61
C GLY A 110 -9.55 -11.31 16.25
N LYS A 111 -10.44 -11.44 15.25
CA LYS A 111 -10.92 -12.76 14.78
C LYS A 111 -9.89 -13.51 13.94
N ILE A 112 -8.99 -12.76 13.29
CA ILE A 112 -7.88 -13.28 12.49
C ILE A 112 -6.60 -12.54 12.86
N THR A 113 -5.46 -13.13 12.52
CA THR A 113 -4.16 -12.47 12.60
C THR A 113 -3.48 -12.52 11.22
N TRP A 114 -2.40 -11.77 11.05
CA TRP A 114 -1.52 -11.90 9.88
C TRP A 114 -0.99 -13.34 9.66
N ASP A 115 -1.02 -14.16 10.71
CA ASP A 115 -0.55 -15.54 10.72
C ASP A 115 -1.66 -16.57 10.47
N SER A 116 -2.92 -16.12 10.38
CA SER A 116 -4.04 -16.98 10.03
C SER A 116 -3.81 -17.65 8.68
N LYS A 117 -3.98 -18.97 8.66
CA LYS A 117 -3.72 -19.84 7.50
C LYS A 117 -4.86 -19.76 6.50
N LEU A 118 -4.52 -19.60 5.22
CA LEU A 118 -5.54 -19.55 4.16
C LEU A 118 -6.33 -20.85 4.08
N SER A 119 -5.71 -22.00 4.34
CA SER A 119 -6.40 -23.30 4.38
C SER A 119 -7.54 -23.39 5.42
N VAL A 120 -7.49 -22.56 6.46
CA VAL A 120 -8.57 -22.47 7.47
C VAL A 120 -9.63 -21.46 7.05
N LEU A 121 -9.20 -20.34 6.45
CA LEU A 121 -10.08 -19.22 6.10
C LEU A 121 -10.83 -19.43 4.77
N ASP A 122 -10.18 -20.08 3.81
CA ASP A 122 -10.71 -20.50 2.52
C ASP A 122 -10.24 -21.93 2.18
N PRO A 123 -10.95 -22.96 2.66
CA PRO A 123 -10.59 -24.36 2.41
C PRO A 123 -10.63 -24.77 0.94
N THR A 124 -11.20 -23.94 0.05
CA THR A 124 -11.25 -24.21 -1.39
C THR A 124 -9.98 -23.78 -2.12
N PHE A 125 -9.20 -22.88 -1.52
CA PHE A 125 -7.93 -22.42 -2.05
C PHE A 125 -6.83 -23.48 -1.89
N ALA A 126 -5.98 -23.60 -2.91
CA ALA A 126 -4.77 -24.41 -2.82
C ALA A 126 -3.63 -23.83 -3.66
N MET A 127 -2.41 -24.13 -3.21
CA MET A 127 -1.17 -23.91 -3.93
C MET A 127 -0.73 -25.21 -4.62
N PHE A 128 0.22 -25.11 -5.54
CA PHE A 128 0.79 -26.28 -6.22
C PHE A 128 1.35 -27.33 -5.26
N ASP A 129 2.04 -26.89 -4.21
CA ASP A 129 2.55 -27.76 -3.14
C ASP A 129 1.51 -27.89 -2.00
N PRO A 130 1.08 -29.11 -1.64
CA PRO A 130 0.17 -29.34 -0.52
C PRO A 130 0.69 -28.86 0.84
N TRP A 131 2.00 -28.88 1.07
CA TRP A 131 2.59 -28.34 2.29
C TRP A 131 2.46 -26.81 2.32
N VAL A 132 2.74 -26.12 1.21
CA VAL A 132 2.55 -24.67 1.11
C VAL A 132 1.08 -24.31 1.29
N THR A 133 0.16 -25.08 0.70
CA THR A 133 -1.30 -24.90 0.92
C THR A 133 -1.68 -24.89 2.39
N ARG A 134 -1.10 -25.79 3.21
CA ARG A 134 -1.36 -25.85 4.65
C ARG A 134 -0.72 -24.67 5.39
N GLU A 135 0.45 -24.22 4.94
CA GLU A 135 1.29 -23.29 5.71
C GLU A 135 1.18 -21.81 5.34
N ILE A 136 0.62 -21.50 4.16
CA ILE A 136 0.49 -20.14 3.67
C ILE A 136 -0.50 -19.33 4.52
N ALA A 137 -0.07 -18.14 4.94
CA ALA A 137 -0.84 -17.24 5.79
C ALA A 137 -1.08 -15.89 5.08
N ILE A 138 -2.00 -15.07 5.62
CA ILE A 138 -2.35 -13.75 5.06
C ILE A 138 -1.08 -12.91 4.83
N ARG A 139 -0.16 -12.87 5.80
CA ARG A 139 1.12 -12.14 5.68
C ARG A 139 1.95 -12.54 4.47
N ASP A 140 1.88 -13.80 4.05
CA ASP A 140 2.73 -14.29 2.96
C ASP A 140 2.23 -13.79 1.61
N MET A 141 0.90 -13.59 1.48
CA MET A 141 0.28 -12.94 0.33
C MET A 141 0.58 -11.44 0.30
N TYR A 142 0.43 -10.75 1.44
CA TYR A 142 0.66 -9.31 1.54
C TYR A 142 2.15 -8.92 1.55
N ALA A 143 3.05 -9.84 1.85
CA ALA A 143 4.49 -9.66 1.73
C ALA A 143 5.07 -10.20 0.39
N HIS A 144 4.20 -10.59 -0.56
CA HIS A 144 4.61 -11.06 -1.89
C HIS A 144 5.65 -12.20 -1.82
N ARG A 145 5.49 -13.15 -0.91
CA ARG A 145 6.47 -14.23 -0.66
C ARG A 145 5.84 -15.63 -0.63
N SER A 146 4.75 -15.78 -1.37
CA SER A 146 3.98 -17.03 -1.46
C SER A 146 4.69 -18.15 -2.22
N GLY A 147 5.75 -17.84 -2.97
CA GLY A 147 6.42 -18.78 -3.89
C GLY A 147 5.77 -18.85 -5.27
N LEU A 148 4.63 -18.18 -5.49
CA LEU A 148 4.05 -18.00 -6.82
C LEU A 148 5.03 -17.28 -7.77
N PRO A 149 4.99 -17.58 -9.07
CA PRO A 149 5.62 -16.74 -10.08
C PRO A 149 5.15 -15.29 -10.00
N GLU A 150 6.02 -14.36 -10.42
CA GLU A 150 5.65 -12.97 -10.57
C GLU A 150 4.44 -12.84 -11.53
N HIS A 151 3.49 -11.98 -11.20
CA HIS A 151 2.25 -11.78 -11.98
C HIS A 151 1.40 -13.05 -12.19
N ALA A 152 1.54 -14.08 -11.33
CA ALA A 152 0.71 -15.28 -11.42
C ALA A 152 -0.78 -14.93 -11.36
N GLY A 153 -1.50 -15.26 -12.45
CA GLY A 153 -2.93 -15.01 -12.62
C GLY A 153 -3.27 -13.83 -13.54
N ASP A 154 -2.36 -12.86 -13.73
CA ASP A 154 -2.65 -11.62 -14.46
C ASP A 154 -3.04 -11.88 -15.93
N LEU A 155 -2.32 -12.77 -16.62
CA LEU A 155 -2.67 -13.14 -18.01
C LEU A 155 -4.08 -13.75 -18.12
N LEU A 156 -4.57 -14.42 -17.09
CA LEU A 156 -5.94 -14.96 -17.12
C LEU A 156 -6.98 -13.85 -16.99
N GLU A 157 -6.69 -12.79 -16.24
CA GLU A 157 -7.53 -11.59 -16.18
C GLU A 157 -7.62 -10.92 -17.55
N ASP A 158 -6.49 -10.74 -18.22
CA ASP A 158 -6.42 -10.18 -19.58
C ASP A 158 -7.22 -10.99 -20.61
N LEU A 159 -7.31 -12.32 -20.39
CA LEU A 159 -8.11 -13.24 -21.21
C LEU A 159 -9.59 -13.30 -20.82
N GLY A 160 -10.01 -12.53 -19.82
CA GLY A 160 -11.41 -12.42 -19.38
C GLY A 160 -11.88 -13.54 -18.44
N PHE A 161 -10.96 -14.30 -17.82
CA PHE A 161 -11.36 -15.26 -16.78
C PHE A 161 -11.87 -14.55 -15.55
N THR A 162 -12.85 -15.15 -14.88
CA THR A 162 -13.39 -14.61 -13.64
C THR A 162 -12.37 -14.72 -12.51
N ARG A 163 -12.46 -13.81 -11.52
CA ARG A 163 -11.65 -13.86 -10.30
C ARG A 163 -11.61 -15.25 -9.67
N ALA A 164 -12.77 -15.91 -9.54
CA ALA A 164 -12.87 -17.24 -8.95
C ALA A 164 -12.08 -18.30 -9.75
N GLU A 165 -12.15 -18.26 -11.08
CA GLU A 165 -11.38 -19.16 -11.94
C GLU A 165 -9.88 -18.90 -11.84
N ILE A 166 -9.46 -17.64 -11.77
CA ILE A 166 -8.04 -17.27 -11.64
C ILE A 166 -7.49 -17.80 -10.32
N LEU A 167 -8.16 -17.51 -9.21
CA LEU A 167 -7.76 -17.97 -7.88
C LEU A 167 -7.73 -19.50 -7.79
N HIS A 168 -8.74 -20.17 -8.38
CA HIS A 168 -8.75 -21.62 -8.45
C HIS A 168 -7.53 -22.16 -9.23
N ARG A 169 -7.16 -21.52 -10.34
CA ARG A 169 -6.07 -21.95 -11.22
C ARG A 169 -4.67 -21.64 -10.68
N LEU A 170 -4.53 -20.83 -9.63
CA LEU A 170 -3.24 -20.62 -8.96
C LEU A 170 -2.63 -21.94 -8.46
N ARG A 171 -3.45 -22.95 -8.14
CA ARG A 171 -2.99 -24.29 -7.75
C ARG A 171 -2.18 -25.02 -8.83
N TYR A 172 -2.30 -24.61 -10.09
CA TYR A 172 -1.57 -25.22 -11.21
C TYR A 172 -0.28 -24.46 -11.54
N GLN A 173 0.00 -23.35 -10.86
CA GLN A 173 1.21 -22.57 -11.08
C GLN A 173 2.39 -23.23 -10.36
N HIS A 174 3.34 -23.75 -11.15
CA HIS A 174 4.61 -24.22 -10.60
C HIS A 174 5.30 -23.07 -9.86
N PRO A 175 5.81 -23.29 -8.64
CA PRO A 175 6.44 -22.23 -7.86
C PRO A 175 7.72 -21.74 -8.54
N ALA A 176 7.92 -20.42 -8.58
CA ALA A 176 9.16 -19.81 -9.10
C ALA A 176 10.29 -19.79 -8.07
N SER A 177 9.95 -19.97 -6.79
CA SER A 177 10.90 -20.04 -5.69
C SER A 177 10.35 -20.92 -4.55
N SER A 178 11.22 -21.34 -3.62
CA SER A 178 10.75 -21.98 -2.39
C SER A 178 9.87 -21.02 -1.58
N PHE A 179 8.87 -21.57 -0.88
CA PHE A 179 7.98 -20.78 -0.04
C PHE A 179 8.75 -19.88 0.94
N ARG A 180 8.41 -18.58 0.95
CA ARG A 180 9.04 -17.51 1.75
C ARG A 180 10.49 -17.17 1.44
N SER A 181 11.14 -17.81 0.46
CA SER A 181 12.57 -17.55 0.21
C SER A 181 12.83 -16.30 -0.63
N HIS A 182 11.86 -15.86 -1.44
CA HIS A 182 12.01 -14.70 -2.32
C HIS A 182 10.74 -13.84 -2.37
N TYR A 183 10.92 -12.58 -2.76
CA TYR A 183 9.85 -11.68 -3.14
C TYR A 183 9.46 -11.90 -4.60
N ALA A 184 8.16 -12.00 -4.89
CA ALA A 184 7.58 -12.03 -6.23
C ALA A 184 6.25 -11.26 -6.23
N TYR A 185 6.21 -10.16 -6.97
CA TYR A 185 5.02 -9.31 -7.03
C TYR A 185 3.84 -10.05 -7.66
N THR A 186 2.70 -10.04 -6.98
CA THR A 186 1.50 -10.77 -7.42
C THR A 186 0.24 -10.00 -7.09
N ASN A 187 -0.66 -9.87 -8.06
CA ASN A 187 -1.99 -9.29 -7.82
C ASN A 187 -2.90 -10.35 -7.17
N PHE A 188 -3.03 -11.52 -7.81
CA PHE A 188 -3.97 -12.54 -7.36
C PHE A 188 -3.57 -13.25 -6.06
N GLY A 189 -2.28 -13.24 -5.70
CA GLY A 189 -1.85 -13.65 -4.36
C GLY A 189 -2.47 -12.75 -3.28
N MET A 190 -2.35 -11.43 -3.44
CA MET A 190 -2.99 -10.46 -2.52
C MET A 190 -4.51 -10.56 -2.56
N THR A 191 -5.12 -10.73 -3.75
CA THR A 191 -6.58 -10.91 -3.90
C THR A 191 -7.09 -12.09 -3.10
N GLU A 192 -6.41 -13.25 -3.16
CA GLU A 192 -6.75 -14.41 -2.32
C GLU A 192 -6.64 -14.08 -0.84
N GLY A 193 -5.53 -13.46 -0.41
CA GLY A 193 -5.33 -13.06 0.98
C GLY A 193 -6.46 -12.16 1.49
N ALA A 194 -6.94 -11.25 0.64
CA ALA A 194 -8.04 -10.34 0.94
C ALA A 194 -9.38 -11.06 1.08
N ILE A 195 -9.68 -11.96 0.14
CA ILE A 195 -10.92 -12.76 0.14
C ILE A 195 -10.96 -13.71 1.34
N ALA A 196 -9.87 -14.42 1.62
CA ALA A 196 -9.76 -15.31 2.77
C ALA A 196 -9.99 -14.56 4.09
N ALA A 197 -9.39 -13.37 4.23
CA ALA A 197 -9.60 -12.51 5.40
C ALA A 197 -11.06 -12.06 5.55
N ALA A 198 -11.71 -11.63 4.46
CA ALA A 198 -13.11 -11.21 4.48
C ALA A 198 -14.08 -12.38 4.79
N LYS A 199 -13.82 -13.58 4.24
CA LYS A 199 -14.56 -14.81 4.53
C LYS A 199 -14.58 -15.13 6.02
N ALA A 200 -13.48 -14.87 6.74
CA ALA A 200 -13.43 -15.05 8.19
C ALA A 200 -14.53 -14.25 8.92
N TYR A 201 -14.99 -13.14 8.35
CA TYR A 201 -16.05 -12.28 8.89
C TYR A 201 -17.41 -12.50 8.23
N ASN A 202 -17.56 -13.53 7.38
CA ASN A 202 -18.77 -13.83 6.62
C ASN A 202 -19.23 -12.67 5.72
N VAL A 203 -18.29 -11.94 5.14
CA VAL A 203 -18.56 -10.85 4.20
C VAL A 203 -17.73 -11.02 2.93
N GLU A 204 -18.25 -10.50 1.82
CA GLU A 204 -17.47 -10.34 0.59
C GLU A 204 -16.40 -9.24 0.75
N TRP A 205 -15.33 -9.34 -0.04
CA TRP A 205 -14.22 -8.38 -0.02
C TRP A 205 -14.67 -6.92 -0.23
N GLU A 206 -15.59 -6.70 -1.16
CA GLU A 206 -16.08 -5.37 -1.50
C GLU A 206 -16.83 -4.76 -0.32
N ASN A 207 -17.62 -5.58 0.38
CA ASN A 207 -18.37 -5.16 1.57
C ASN A 207 -17.42 -4.90 2.75
N ALA A 208 -16.37 -5.72 2.92
CA ALA A 208 -15.34 -5.46 3.92
C ALA A 208 -14.65 -4.11 3.66
N SER A 209 -14.24 -3.85 2.42
CA SER A 209 -13.59 -2.59 2.04
C SER A 209 -14.49 -1.37 2.29
N GLU A 210 -15.77 -1.48 1.91
CA GLU A 210 -16.76 -0.44 2.15
C GLU A 210 -16.99 -0.18 3.64
N GLN A 211 -17.14 -1.23 4.44
CA GLN A 211 -17.46 -1.12 5.87
C GLN A 211 -16.30 -0.67 6.73
N LYS A 212 -15.08 -1.16 6.44
CA LYS A 212 -13.89 -0.95 7.28
C LYS A 212 -13.14 0.33 6.92
N LEU A 213 -13.22 0.80 5.68
CA LEU A 213 -12.43 1.96 5.25
C LEU A 213 -13.27 3.04 4.58
N TYR A 214 -14.01 2.71 3.52
CA TYR A 214 -14.61 3.76 2.69
C TYR A 214 -15.68 4.56 3.41
N ARG A 215 -16.66 3.89 4.03
CA ARG A 215 -17.75 4.56 4.73
C ARG A 215 -17.28 5.33 5.98
N PRO A 216 -16.44 4.78 6.87
CA PRO A 216 -15.91 5.54 8.02
C PRO A 216 -15.16 6.81 7.64
N LEU A 217 -14.48 6.82 6.49
CA LEU A 217 -13.73 7.98 5.99
C LEU A 217 -14.50 8.88 5.02
N GLY A 218 -15.79 8.60 4.77
CA GLY A 218 -16.62 9.39 3.86
C GLY A 218 -16.24 9.27 2.38
N MET A 219 -15.58 8.18 1.98
CA MET A 219 -15.14 7.92 0.59
C MET A 219 -16.33 7.46 -0.29
N SER A 220 -17.34 8.31 -0.48
CA SER A 220 -18.60 7.97 -1.17
C SER A 220 -18.46 7.74 -2.68
N SER A 221 -17.34 8.12 -3.28
CA SER A 221 -17.05 7.95 -4.71
C SER A 221 -15.95 6.89 -4.95
N THR A 222 -15.83 5.92 -4.04
CA THR A 222 -14.84 4.83 -4.11
C THR A 222 -15.52 3.47 -4.04
N SER A 223 -15.10 2.53 -4.88
CA SER A 223 -15.59 1.16 -4.89
C SER A 223 -14.47 0.15 -5.12
N SER A 224 -14.68 -1.07 -4.62
CA SER A 224 -13.84 -2.25 -4.93
C SER A 224 -14.52 -3.24 -5.88
N ARG A 225 -15.64 -2.82 -6.49
CA ARG A 225 -16.44 -3.59 -7.45
C ARG A 225 -15.93 -3.40 -8.87
#